data_AF-A0A074JC07-F1
#
_entry.id   AF-A0A074JC07-F1
#
_cell.length_a   1.000
_cell.length_b   1.000
_cell.length_c   1.000
_cell.angle_alpha   90.00
_cell.angle_beta   90.00
_cell.angle_gamma   90.00
#
_symmetry.space_group_name_H-M   'P 1'
#
loop_
_entity.id
_entity.type
_entity.pdbx_description
1 polymer ?
#
loop_
_entity_poly.entity_id
_entity_poly.type
_entity_poly.pdbx_seq_one_letter_code
_entity_poly.pdbx_strand_id
1 'polypeptide(L)' 'IVVADGLVDEVIATITKAAKTDKIGDGKIFVLDVAQAVRVRTGETNDDAL' A
#
# COMPACT_ATOMS: atom_id res chain seq x y z
N ILE A 1 -4.21 -1.14 -0.90
CA ILE A 1 -3.23 -2.22 -0.65
C ILE A 1 -2.59 -1.92 0.69
N VAL A 2 -2.29 -2.92 1.51
CA VAL A 2 -1.56 -2.74 2.78
C VAL A 2 -0.17 -3.32 2.57
N VAL A 3 0.85 -2.59 2.98
CA VAL A 3 2.26 -2.95 2.84
C VAL A 3 3.01 -2.51 4.10
N ALA A 4 4.19 -3.09 4.35
CA ALA A 4 5.07 -2.64 5.41
C ALA A 4 5.55 -1.20 5.13
N ASP A 5 5.82 -0.43 6.19
CA ASP A 5 6.18 0.99 6.10
C ASP A 5 7.38 1.24 5.19
N GLY A 6 8.39 0.35 5.23
CA GLY A 6 9.60 0.44 4.40
C GLY A 6 9.36 0.28 2.90
N LEU A 7 8.18 -0.19 2.47
CA LEU A 7 7.81 -0.38 1.06
C LEU A 7 6.88 0.70 0.51
N VAL A 8 6.41 1.63 1.35
CA VAL A 8 5.39 2.63 0.97
C VAL A 8 5.83 3.44 -0.26
N ASP A 9 7.06 3.98 -0.25
CA ASP A 9 7.56 4.83 -1.34
C ASP A 9 7.71 4.06 -2.65
N GLU A 10 8.19 2.82 -2.61
CA GLU A 10 8.37 1.97 -3.79
C GLU A 10 7.02 1.63 -4.44
N VAL A 11 6.02 1.32 -3.61
CA VAL A 11 4.67 0.98 -4.06
C VAL A 11 3.99 2.19 -4.69
N ILE A 12 4.10 3.38 -4.07
CA ILE A 12 3.57 4.63 -4.64
C ILE A 12 4.21 4.88 -6.00
N ALA A 13 5.55 4.83 -6.09
CA ALA A 13 6.27 5.08 -7.34
C ALA A 13 5.84 4.10 -8.44
N THR A 14 5.68 2.82 -8.10
CA THR A 14 5.27 1.78 -9.04
C THR A 14 3.85 2.00 -9.55
N ILE A 15 2.89 2.25 -8.65
CA ILE A 15 1.49 2.51 -9.03
C ILE A 15 1.40 3.79 -9.86
N THR A 16 2.07 4.87 -9.45
CA THR A 16 2.09 6.13 -10.22
C THR A 16 2.62 5.90 -11.61
N LYS A 17 3.75 5.19 -11.78
CA LYS A 17 4.33 4.91 -13.08
C LYS A 17 3.39 4.08 -13.97
N ALA A 18 2.70 3.10 -13.40
CA ALA A 18 1.80 2.23 -14.13
C ALA A 18 0.47 2.91 -14.51
N ALA A 19 -0.06 3.77 -13.64
CA ALA A 19 -1.37 4.40 -13.82
C ALA A 19 -1.33 5.73 -14.58
N LYS A 20 -0.16 6.37 -14.69
CA LYS A 20 -0.01 7.68 -15.33
C LYS A 20 -0.20 7.60 -16.85
N THR A 21 -1.13 8.39 -17.38
CA THR A 21 -1.39 8.55 -18.82
C THR A 21 -1.13 9.98 -19.33
N ASP A 22 -0.71 10.88 -18.45
CA ASP A 22 -0.54 12.32 -18.70
C ASP A 22 -1.85 13.03 -19.09
N LYS A 23 -3.00 12.45 -18.70
CA LYS A 23 -4.33 13.03 -18.94
C LYS A 23 -4.97 13.44 -17.63
N ILE A 24 -5.85 14.44 -17.72
CA ILE A 24 -6.71 14.82 -16.60
C ILE A 24 -7.57 13.61 -16.25
N GLY A 25 -7.52 13.19 -14.98
CA GLY A 25 -8.28 12.05 -14.49
C GLY A 25 -7.45 10.81 -14.14
N ASP A 26 -6.11 10.85 -14.25
CA ASP A 26 -5.21 9.75 -13.83
C ASP A 26 -5.41 9.31 -12.35
N GLY A 27 -6.01 10.18 -11.54
CA GLY A 27 -6.50 9.83 -10.20
C GLY A 27 -5.62 10.34 -9.06
N LYS A 28 -5.75 9.70 -7.90
CA LYS A 28 -5.05 10.05 -6.66
C LYS A 28 -4.69 8.77 -5.91
N ILE A 29 -3.56 8.78 -5.23
CA ILE A 29 -3.16 7.77 -4.26
C ILE A 29 -3.28 8.40 -2.88
N PHE A 30 -3.95 7.71 -1.95
CA PHE A 30 -4.05 8.12 -0.56
C PHE A 30 -3.30 7.10 0.29
N VAL A 31 -2.50 7.59 1.22
CA VAL A 31 -1.78 6.78 2.21
C VAL A 31 -2.51 6.98 3.53
N LEU A 32 -2.84 5.88 4.20
CA LEU A 32 -3.46 5.89 5.51
C LEU A 32 -2.69 4.92 6.40
N ASP A 33 -2.45 5.31 7.64
CA ASP A 33 -1.80 4.45 8.62
C ASP A 33 -2.74 3.30 8.99
N VAL A 34 -2.19 2.09 9.02
CA VAL A 34 -2.88 0.90 9.50
C VAL A 34 -2.40 0.61 10.91
N ALA A 35 -3.24 0.87 11.91
CA ALA A 35 -2.85 0.73 13.31
C ALA A 35 -2.53 -0.73 13.71
N GLN A 36 -3.16 -1.71 13.08
CA GLN A 36 -2.93 -3.13 13.35
C GLN A 36 -3.39 -4.00 12.19
N ALA A 37 -2.61 -5.05 11.87
CA ALA A 37 -3.01 -6.14 10.99
C ALA A 37 -2.99 -7.46 11.75
N VAL A 38 -3.88 -8.40 11.40
CA VAL A 38 -3.92 -9.75 11.98
C VAL A 38 -4.20 -10.77 10.90
N ARG A 39 -3.33 -11.80 10.77
CA ARG A 39 -3.57 -12.92 9.86
C ARG A 39 -4.51 -13.92 10.52
N VAL A 40 -5.76 -13.95 10.08
CA VAL A 40 -6.84 -14.78 10.67
C VAL A 40 -6.45 -16.27 10.84
N ARG A 41 -5.66 -16.83 9.91
CA ARG A 41 -5.28 -18.24 9.95
C ARG A 41 -4.27 -18.58 11.05
N THR A 42 -3.33 -17.69 11.35
CA THR A 42 -2.17 -17.97 12.22
C THR A 42 -2.18 -17.15 13.51
N GLY A 43 -2.90 -16.03 13.54
CA GLY A 43 -2.88 -15.06 14.63
C GLY A 43 -1.67 -14.12 14.61
N GLU A 44 -0.79 -14.22 13.60
CA GLU A 44 0.32 -13.28 13.38
C GLU A 44 -0.19 -11.86 13.23
N THR A 45 0.60 -10.87 13.66
CA THR A 45 0.20 -9.47 13.67
C THR A 45 1.19 -8.59 12.91
N ASN A 46 0.69 -7.45 12.42
CA ASN A 46 1.48 -6.40 11.77
C ASN A 46 2.33 -6.94 10.62
N ASP A 47 3.64 -6.71 10.59
CA ASP A 47 4.52 -7.12 9.50
C ASP A 47 4.49 -8.64 9.25
N ASP A 48 4.42 -9.45 10.30
CA ASP A 48 4.32 -10.91 10.19
C ASP A 48 2.97 -11.36 9.59
N ALA A 49 1.96 -10.50 9.64
CA ALA A 49 0.64 -10.75 9.07
C ALA A 49 0.55 -10.45 7.57
N LEU A 50 1.53 -9.75 6.98
CA LEU A 50 1.54 -9.35 5.58
C LEU A 50 2.04 -10.45 4.63
#